data_AF-A0A7G9YKG6-F1
#
_entry.id   AF-A0A7G9YKG6-F1
#
_cell.length_a   1.000
_cell.length_b   1.000
_cell.length_c   1.000
_cell.angle_alpha   90.00
_cell.angle_beta   90.00
_cell.angle_gamma   90.00
#
_symmetry.space_group_name_H-M   'P 1'
#
loop_
_entity.id
_entity.type
_entity.pdbx_description
1 polymer ?
#
loop_
_entity_poly.entity_id
_entity_poly.type
_entity_poly.pdbx_seq_one_letter_code
_entity_poly.pdbx_strand_id
1 'polypeptide(L)'
;MVQGSISNCSVAFLSACESGSGAIDPNLDEYSGLPAAFQLAGVFNVISTLWPVSDVMTAIFVELFYRSLAQSSRKVNIASLVHHVGKQLRRMNKEEAGSLLSKLRSRTSDPEARFRLEAFRHNILNGAALPFRHPYEWAAFYMLGSGDIILSGEDVYDKTG
;
A
#
# COMPACT_ATOMS: atom_id res chain seq x y z
N MET A 1 -0.51 -12.13 27.43
CA MET A 1 -0.48 -13.23 26.44
C MET A 1 -1.56 -12.94 25.41
N VAL A 2 -1.24 -12.25 24.31
CA VAL A 2 -2.20 -12.01 23.21
C VAL A 2 -2.01 -13.15 22.22
N GLN A 3 -2.93 -14.11 22.26
CA GLN A 3 -2.98 -15.24 21.35
C GLN A 3 -4.10 -14.96 20.34
N GLY A 4 -3.77 -14.19 19.30
CA GLY A 4 -4.65 -13.87 18.18
C GLY A 4 -3.98 -14.36 16.90
N SER A 5 -4.34 -15.58 16.47
CA SER A 5 -3.82 -16.21 15.26
C SER A 5 -4.33 -15.47 14.02
N ILE A 6 -3.49 -14.63 13.40
CA ILE A 6 -3.73 -14.02 12.08
C ILE A 6 -3.24 -14.94 10.95
N SER A 7 -3.40 -16.25 11.14
CA SER A 7 -2.93 -17.35 10.28
C SER A 7 -3.49 -17.39 8.86
N ASN A 8 -4.35 -16.44 8.48
CA ASN A 8 -4.89 -16.29 7.13
C ASN A 8 -4.60 -14.90 6.50
N CYS A 9 -3.69 -14.12 7.08
CA CYS A 9 -3.30 -12.81 6.56
C CYS A 9 -2.06 -12.95 5.66
N SER A 10 -2.29 -13.05 4.35
CA SER A 10 -1.22 -13.27 3.37
C SER A 10 -0.37 -12.02 3.09
N VAL A 11 -0.96 -10.82 3.25
CA VAL A 11 -0.27 -9.53 3.08
C VAL A 11 -0.81 -8.52 4.10
N ALA A 12 0.07 -7.91 4.89
CA ALA A 12 -0.24 -6.76 5.73
C ALA A 12 0.50 -5.51 5.21
N PHE A 13 -0.20 -4.38 5.13
CA PHE A 13 0.38 -3.09 4.78
C PHE A 13 0.50 -2.25 6.05
N LEU A 14 1.73 -1.98 6.50
CA LEU A 14 2.00 -1.18 7.69
C LEU A 14 2.31 0.25 7.28
N SER A 15 1.27 1.09 7.27
CA SER A 15 1.39 2.56 7.15
C SER A 15 1.66 3.18 8.52
N ALA A 16 2.76 2.80 9.18
CA ALA A 16 3.06 3.22 10.55
C ALA A 16 4.07 4.37 10.66
N CYS A 17 4.56 4.94 9.55
CA CYS A 17 5.45 6.11 9.64
C CYS A 17 4.71 7.44 9.91
N GLU A 18 3.39 7.42 10.14
CA GLU A 18 2.60 8.57 10.62
C GLU A 18 2.71 8.79 12.16
N SER A 19 3.51 8.01 12.90
CA SER A 19 3.72 8.24 14.34
C SER A 19 4.51 9.52 14.66
N GLY A 20 4.97 10.26 13.66
CA GLY A 20 5.92 11.38 13.80
C GLY A 20 5.33 12.75 14.16
N SER A 21 4.05 12.87 14.54
CA SER A 21 3.48 14.14 15.01
C SER A 21 3.47 14.30 16.55
N GLY A 22 4.12 13.39 17.29
CA GLY A 22 4.37 13.56 18.71
C GLY A 22 5.56 12.72 19.19
N ALA A 23 6.66 13.39 19.52
CA ALA A 23 7.86 12.85 20.19
C ALA A 23 8.60 11.72 19.45
N ILE A 24 9.56 12.12 18.60
CA ILE A 24 10.66 11.24 18.20
C ILE A 24 11.53 11.01 19.44
N ASP A 25 11.36 9.88 20.11
CA ASP A 25 12.39 9.34 20.99
C ASP A 25 13.44 8.64 20.10
N PRO A 26 14.69 9.14 20.04
CA PRO A 26 15.74 8.55 19.21
C PRO A 26 16.19 7.16 19.68
N ASN A 27 15.61 6.60 20.75
CA ASN A 27 15.93 5.27 21.29
C ASN A 27 14.92 4.17 20.91
N LEU A 28 13.86 4.45 20.15
CA LEU A 28 12.90 3.42 19.76
C LEU A 28 13.35 2.72 18.47
N ASP A 29 14.02 1.60 18.65
CA ASP A 29 14.34 0.56 17.65
C ASP A 29 13.07 -0.16 17.12
N GLU A 30 11.93 0.53 17.11
CA GLU A 30 10.60 0.04 16.72
C GLU A 30 10.49 -0.24 15.22
N TYR A 31 11.43 0.28 14.43
CA TYR A 31 11.49 0.12 12.99
C TYR A 31 11.66 -1.34 12.54
N SER A 32 12.30 -2.17 13.38
CA SER A 32 12.44 -3.61 13.13
C SER A 32 11.48 -4.46 13.96
N GLY A 33 10.99 -3.95 15.09
CA GLY A 33 10.19 -4.71 16.05
C GLY A 33 8.76 -5.02 15.58
N LEU A 34 8.09 -4.06 14.94
CA LEU A 34 6.69 -4.25 14.53
C LEU A 34 6.54 -5.22 13.34
N PRO A 35 7.31 -5.10 12.24
CA PRO A 35 7.27 -6.08 11.15
C PRO A 35 7.70 -7.48 11.61
N ALA A 36 8.70 -7.58 12.50
CA ALA A 36 9.12 -8.86 13.09
C ALA A 36 8.05 -9.47 14.01
N ALA A 37 7.31 -8.65 14.77
CA ALA A 37 6.18 -9.11 15.58
C ALA A 37 5.03 -9.65 14.72
N PHE A 38 4.74 -9.04 13.57
CA PHE A 38 3.75 -9.57 12.62
C PHE A 38 4.21 -10.88 11.95
N GLN A 39 5.51 -11.03 11.67
CA GLN A 39 6.07 -12.31 11.22
C GLN A 39 5.93 -13.41 12.29
N LEU A 40 6.24 -13.09 13.55
CA LEU A 40 6.08 -14.00 14.68
C LEU A 40 4.60 -14.37 14.93
N ALA A 41 3.67 -13.48 14.56
CA ALA A 41 2.23 -13.72 14.61
C ALA A 41 1.65 -14.49 13.41
N GLY A 42 2.47 -14.88 12.43
CA GLY A 42 2.07 -15.71 11.29
C GLY A 42 1.67 -14.96 10.02
N VAL A 43 1.97 -13.66 9.90
CA VAL A 43 1.81 -12.91 8.64
C VAL A 43 2.94 -13.26 7.68
N PHE A 44 2.61 -13.76 6.50
CA PHE A 44 3.61 -14.25 5.55
C PHE A 44 4.34 -13.14 4.78
N ASN A 45 3.70 -11.97 4.56
CA ASN A 45 4.31 -10.85 3.83
C ASN A 45 3.87 -9.51 4.41
N VAL A 46 4.83 -8.68 4.79
CA VAL A 46 4.60 -7.33 5.30
C VAL A 46 5.17 -6.32 4.31
N ILE A 47 4.36 -5.36 3.88
CA ILE A 47 4.80 -4.20 3.10
C ILE A 47 4.87 -3.00 4.06
N SER A 48 6.03 -2.36 4.13
CA SER A 48 6.24 -1.17 4.95
C SER A 48 7.05 -0.11 4.21
N THR A 49 7.14 1.08 4.80
CA THR A 49 7.83 2.24 4.25
C THR A 49 9.09 2.53 5.03
N LEU A 50 10.21 2.75 4.35
CA LEU A 50 11.48 3.02 4.99
C LEU A 50 11.52 4.41 5.67
N TRP A 51 10.69 5.35 5.21
CA TRP A 51 10.57 6.72 5.72
C TRP A 51 9.13 7.22 5.50
N PRO A 52 8.73 8.35 6.13
CA PRO A 52 7.41 8.93 5.91
C PRO A 52 7.18 9.29 4.43
N VAL A 53 6.10 8.76 3.86
CA VAL A 53 5.64 9.02 2.49
C VAL A 53 4.33 9.80 2.52
N SER A 54 4.06 10.57 1.46
CA SER A 54 2.83 11.34 1.39
C SER A 54 1.59 10.43 1.29
N ASP A 55 0.49 10.84 1.93
CA ASP A 55 -0.79 10.12 1.88
C ASP A 55 -1.31 9.90 0.46
N VAL A 56 -1.14 10.91 -0.41
CA VAL A 56 -1.55 10.81 -1.82
C VAL A 56 -0.79 9.71 -2.55
N MET A 57 0.51 9.58 -2.28
CA MET A 57 1.36 8.58 -2.89
C MET A 57 1.00 7.18 -2.35
N THR A 58 0.75 7.06 -1.04
CA THR A 58 0.27 5.83 -0.42
C THR A 58 -1.07 5.37 -1.00
N ALA A 59 -2.05 6.27 -1.13
CA ALA A 59 -3.35 5.95 -1.70
C ALA A 59 -3.25 5.42 -3.15
N ILE A 60 -2.40 6.05 -3.97
CA ILE A 60 -2.14 5.61 -5.35
C ILE A 60 -1.39 4.27 -5.36
N PHE A 61 -0.35 4.12 -4.54
CA PHE A 61 0.42 2.88 -4.45
C PHE A 61 -0.48 1.69 -4.09
N VAL A 62 -1.32 1.85 -3.07
CA VAL A 62 -2.23 0.82 -2.57
C VAL A 62 -3.25 0.43 -3.65
N GLU A 63 -3.88 1.40 -4.33
CA GLU A 63 -4.80 1.12 -5.44
C GLU A 63 -4.10 0.37 -6.58
N LEU A 64 -2.89 0.79 -6.99
CA LEU A 64 -2.14 0.10 -8.04
C LEU A 64 -1.73 -1.31 -7.61
N PHE A 65 -1.26 -1.46 -6.38
CA PHE A 65 -0.85 -2.74 -5.82
C PHE A 65 -2.00 -3.74 -5.79
N TYR A 66 -3.14 -3.37 -5.19
CA TYR A 66 -4.30 -4.26 -5.13
C TYR A 66 -4.90 -4.54 -6.51
N ARG A 67 -4.87 -3.57 -7.43
CA ARG A 67 -5.30 -3.81 -8.82
C ARG A 67 -4.39 -4.81 -9.52
N SER A 68 -3.08 -4.69 -9.37
CA SER A 68 -2.13 -5.65 -9.95
C SER A 68 -2.23 -7.01 -9.26
N LEU A 69 -2.50 -7.04 -7.96
CA LEU A 69 -2.74 -8.28 -7.21
C LEU A 69 -4.00 -9.01 -7.71
N ALA A 70 -5.11 -8.29 -7.89
CA ALA A 70 -6.37 -8.84 -8.40
C ALA A 70 -6.26 -9.36 -9.84
N GLN A 71 -5.28 -8.88 -10.61
CA GLN A 71 -5.00 -9.34 -11.98
C GLN A 71 -3.94 -10.46 -12.03
N SER A 72 -3.34 -10.82 -10.90
CA SER A 72 -2.28 -11.82 -10.85
C SER A 72 -2.83 -13.25 -10.88
N SER A 73 -1.99 -14.19 -11.32
CA SER A 73 -2.33 -15.61 -11.34
C SER A 73 -2.26 -16.22 -9.93
N ARG A 74 -2.60 -17.52 -9.81
CA ARG A 74 -2.67 -18.25 -8.52
C ARG A 74 -1.40 -18.14 -7.67
N LYS A 75 -0.23 -17.94 -8.28
CA LYS A 75 1.05 -17.74 -7.57
C LYS A 75 1.57 -16.33 -7.86
N VAL A 76 1.70 -15.51 -6.82
CA VAL A 76 2.12 -14.11 -6.93
C VAL A 76 3.40 -13.88 -6.15
N ASN A 77 4.40 -13.30 -6.81
CA ASN A 77 5.58 -12.80 -6.14
C ASN A 77 5.36 -11.34 -5.71
N ILE A 78 5.20 -11.10 -4.41
CA ILE A 78 4.89 -9.78 -3.84
C ILE A 78 6.03 -8.79 -4.09
N ALA A 79 7.29 -9.22 -3.98
CA ALA A 79 8.43 -8.35 -4.24
C ALA A 79 8.43 -7.84 -5.69
N SER A 80 8.10 -8.71 -6.65
CA SER A 80 7.94 -8.35 -8.06
C SER A 80 6.78 -7.37 -8.26
N LEU A 81 5.68 -7.53 -7.51
CA LEU A 81 4.52 -6.66 -7.56
C LEU A 81 4.83 -5.25 -7.02
N VAL A 82 5.48 -5.16 -5.85
CA VAL A 82 5.95 -3.90 -5.25
C VAL A 82 6.91 -3.18 -6.21
N HIS A 83 7.89 -3.90 -6.77
CA HIS A 83 8.82 -3.34 -7.76
C HIS A 83 8.11 -2.85 -9.02
N HIS A 84 7.12 -3.60 -9.51
CA HIS A 84 6.32 -3.23 -10.66
C HIS A 84 5.53 -1.94 -10.41
N VAL A 85 4.86 -1.82 -9.26
CA VAL A 85 4.11 -0.62 -8.87
C VAL A 85 5.06 0.58 -8.68
N GLY A 86 6.22 0.39 -8.04
CA GLY A 86 7.23 1.44 -7.90
C GLY A 86 7.72 1.98 -9.25
N LYS A 87 7.93 1.10 -10.24
CA LYS A 87 8.26 1.52 -11.62
C LYS A 87 7.12 2.29 -12.30
N GLN A 88 5.86 1.88 -12.09
CA GLN A 88 4.71 2.59 -12.63
C GLN A 88 4.64 4.01 -12.06
N LEU A 89 4.71 4.14 -10.74
CA LEU A 89 4.68 5.43 -10.04
C LEU A 89 5.77 6.38 -10.51
N ARG A 90 7.01 5.89 -10.64
CA ARG A 90 8.15 6.68 -11.13
C ARG A 90 7.89 7.33 -12.50
N ARG A 91 7.07 6.69 -13.33
CA ARG A 91 6.74 7.14 -14.70
C ARG A 91 5.38 7.83 -14.81
N MET A 92 4.59 7.81 -13.73
CA MET A 92 3.24 8.34 -13.71
C MET A 92 3.25 9.86 -13.85
N ASN A 93 2.45 10.37 -14.78
CA ASN A 93 2.23 11.80 -14.93
C ASN A 93 1.06 12.31 -14.07
N LYS A 94 0.95 13.63 -13.95
CA LYS A 94 -0.07 14.27 -13.12
C LYS A 94 -1.50 14.01 -13.62
N GLU A 95 -1.71 13.86 -14.93
CA GLU A 95 -3.02 13.58 -15.52
C GLU A 95 -3.50 12.16 -15.17
N GLU A 96 -2.60 11.16 -15.26
CA GLU A 96 -2.84 9.78 -14.88
C GLU A 96 -3.15 9.66 -13.38
N ALA A 97 -2.32 10.31 -12.54
CA ALA A 97 -2.53 10.36 -11.10
C ALA A 97 -3.87 11.02 -10.76
N GLY A 98 -4.19 12.15 -11.41
CA GLY A 98 -5.45 12.85 -11.21
C GLY A 98 -6.68 12.03 -11.62
N SER A 99 -6.58 11.28 -12.72
CA SER A 99 -7.63 10.36 -13.18
C SER A 99 -7.87 9.23 -12.17
N LEU A 100 -6.79 8.66 -11.61
CA LEU A 100 -6.91 7.62 -10.59
C LEU A 100 -7.56 8.14 -9.30
N LEU A 101 -7.16 9.31 -8.82
CA LEU A 101 -7.77 9.96 -7.65
C LEU A 101 -9.25 10.26 -7.87
N SER A 102 -9.65 10.68 -9.08
CA SER A 102 -11.05 10.86 -9.45
C SER A 102 -11.84 9.53 -9.36
N LYS A 103 -11.25 8.43 -9.84
CA LYS A 103 -11.85 7.09 -9.74
C LYS A 103 -12.00 6.65 -8.29
N LEU A 104 -10.96 6.80 -7.46
CA LEU A 104 -11.02 6.50 -6.03
C LEU A 104 -12.13 7.30 -5.34
N ARG A 105 -12.23 8.60 -5.63
CA ARG A 105 -13.27 9.47 -5.07
C ARG A 105 -14.68 8.98 -5.45
N SER A 106 -14.87 8.49 -6.67
CA SER A 106 -16.18 7.96 -7.12
C SER A 106 -16.59 6.66 -6.43
N ARG A 107 -15.64 5.89 -5.91
CA ARG A 107 -15.86 4.59 -5.26
C ARG A 107 -16.09 4.67 -3.75
N THR A 108 -15.82 5.83 -3.13
CA THR A 108 -16.07 6.04 -1.70
C THR A 108 -17.31 6.91 -1.47
N SER A 109 -18.15 6.49 -0.53
CA SER A 109 -19.31 7.23 -0.04
C SER A 109 -18.95 8.14 1.15
N ASP A 110 -17.79 7.94 1.78
CA ASP A 110 -17.35 8.69 2.95
C ASP A 110 -17.02 10.16 2.59
N PRO A 111 -17.71 11.16 3.15
CA PRO A 111 -17.52 12.56 2.80
C PRO A 111 -16.09 13.07 3.03
N GLU A 112 -15.46 12.64 4.11
CA GLU A 112 -14.11 13.06 4.50
C GLU A 112 -13.05 12.51 3.54
N ALA A 113 -13.10 11.21 3.24
CA ALA A 113 -12.24 10.59 2.23
C ALA A 113 -12.43 11.24 0.85
N ARG A 114 -13.67 11.57 0.46
CA ARG A 114 -13.94 12.28 -0.80
C ARG A 114 -13.29 13.66 -0.83
N PHE A 115 -13.34 14.40 0.27
CA PHE A 115 -12.71 15.70 0.40
C PHE A 115 -11.18 15.61 0.28
N ARG A 116 -10.55 14.68 1.02
CA ARG A 116 -9.09 14.46 0.92
C ARG A 116 -8.64 14.06 -0.48
N LEU A 117 -9.37 13.16 -1.14
CA LEU A 117 -9.06 12.73 -2.51
C LEU A 117 -9.20 13.88 -3.52
N GLU A 118 -10.16 14.79 -3.32
CA GLU A 118 -10.30 16.00 -4.13
C GLU A 118 -9.12 16.95 -3.91
N ALA A 119 -8.71 17.17 -2.66
CA ALA A 119 -7.55 18.00 -2.32
C ALA A 119 -6.25 17.44 -2.91
N PHE A 120 -6.05 16.12 -2.81
CA PHE A 120 -4.93 15.43 -3.46
C PHE A 120 -4.95 15.63 -4.97
N ARG A 121 -6.12 15.46 -5.62
CA ARG A 121 -6.25 15.66 -7.07
C ARG A 121 -5.88 17.08 -7.46
N HIS A 122 -6.39 18.07 -6.72
CA HIS A 122 -6.11 19.47 -6.96
C HIS A 122 -4.60 19.76 -6.86
N ASN A 123 -3.94 19.30 -5.80
CA ASN A 123 -2.49 19.54 -5.60
C ASN A 123 -1.64 18.87 -6.68
N ILE A 124 -1.98 17.64 -7.08
CA ILE A 124 -1.26 16.90 -8.13
C ILE A 124 -1.38 17.60 -9.49
N LEU A 125 -2.58 18.04 -9.89
CA LEU A 125 -2.80 18.66 -11.20
C LEU A 125 -2.13 20.04 -11.32
N ASN A 126 -2.01 20.76 -10.20
CA ASN A 126 -1.30 22.04 -10.11
C ASN A 126 0.20 21.89 -9.83
N GLY A 127 0.69 20.66 -9.64
CA GLY A 127 2.08 20.36 -9.32
C GLY A 127 2.94 20.02 -10.54
N ALA A 128 4.04 19.30 -10.26
CA ALA A 128 4.99 18.85 -11.28
C ALA A 128 4.35 17.87 -12.28
N ALA A 129 4.84 17.87 -13.52
CA ALA A 129 4.35 16.96 -14.57
C ALA A 129 4.52 15.47 -14.22
N LEU A 130 5.58 15.14 -13.46
CA LEU A 130 5.84 13.80 -12.91
C LEU A 130 5.88 13.90 -11.37
N PRO A 131 4.72 13.84 -10.69
CA PRO A 131 4.63 14.11 -9.26
C PRO A 131 5.47 13.14 -8.40
N PHE A 132 5.67 11.91 -8.87
CA PHE A 132 6.37 10.85 -8.11
C PHE A 132 7.75 10.49 -8.69
N ARG A 133 8.40 11.40 -9.44
CA ARG A 133 9.70 11.09 -10.07
C ARG A 133 10.83 10.90 -9.05
N HIS A 134 10.79 11.64 -7.95
CA HIS A 134 11.86 11.66 -6.97
C HIS A 134 11.96 10.31 -6.24
N PRO A 135 13.16 9.73 -6.04
CA PRO A 135 13.33 8.44 -5.35
C PRO A 135 12.71 8.36 -3.97
N TYR A 136 12.65 9.50 -3.25
CA TYR A 136 11.97 9.59 -1.95
C TYR A 136 10.50 9.14 -2.01
N GLU A 137 9.83 9.32 -3.14
CA GLU A 137 8.44 8.91 -3.29
C GLU A 137 8.35 7.39 -3.42
N TRP A 138 8.94 6.79 -4.46
CA TRP A 138 8.70 5.39 -4.82
C TRP A 138 9.65 4.36 -4.19
N ALA A 139 10.82 4.78 -3.70
CA ALA A 139 11.81 3.85 -3.13
C ALA A 139 11.58 3.54 -1.65
N ALA A 140 10.56 4.16 -1.03
CA ALA A 140 10.25 3.94 0.37
C ALA A 140 9.70 2.54 0.64
N PHE A 141 8.95 1.97 -0.30
CA PHE A 141 8.27 0.70 -0.08
C PHE A 141 9.22 -0.49 -0.20
N TYR A 142 9.25 -1.30 0.85
CA TYR A 142 9.95 -2.58 0.86
C TYR A 142 9.03 -3.68 1.40
N MET A 143 9.40 -4.92 1.10
CA MET A 143 8.67 -6.10 1.52
C MET A 143 9.57 -6.99 2.37
N LEU A 144 9.01 -7.50 3.46
CA LEU A 144 9.63 -8.45 4.37
C LEU A 144 8.78 -9.73 4.42
N GLY A 145 9.35 -10.89 4.06
CA GLY A 145 8.65 -12.18 4.07
C GLY A 145 9.09 -13.16 2.98
N SER A 146 8.35 -14.27 2.82
CA SER A 146 8.70 -15.39 1.94
C SER A 146 8.64 -15.06 0.44
N GLY A 147 8.02 -13.93 0.07
CA GLY A 147 8.05 -13.36 -1.28
C GLY A 147 6.96 -13.91 -2.20
N ASP A 148 6.61 -15.19 -2.09
CA ASP A 148 5.53 -15.82 -2.86
C ASP A 148 4.27 -16.00 -2.00
N ILE A 149 3.10 -15.62 -2.54
CA ILE A 149 1.79 -16.00 -2.02
C ILE A 149 1.03 -16.86 -3.02
N ILE A 150 0.24 -17.78 -2.49
CA ILE A 150 -0.76 -18.50 -3.25
C ILE A 150 -2.10 -17.81 -3.00
N LEU A 151 -2.73 -17.29 -4.05
CA LEU A 151 -4.10 -16.80 -3.96
C LEU A 151 -5.02 -18.02 -3.94
N SER A 152 -5.62 -18.31 -2.79
CA SER A 152 -6.66 -19.33 -2.66
C SER A 152 -7.88 -18.85 -3.46
N GLY A 153 -8.08 -19.40 -4.65
CA GLY A 153 -9.31 -19.21 -5.41
C GLY A 153 -10.32 -20.27 -5.00
N GLU A 154 -11.35 -19.86 -4.27
CA GLU A 154 -12.68 -20.47 -4.00
C GLU A 154 -13.29 -19.58 -2.89
N ASP A 155 -14.32 -18.78 -3.11
CA ASP A 155 -15.70 -19.21 -3.35
C ASP A 155 -16.27 -18.79 -4.70
N VAL A 156 -16.45 -19.78 -5.58
CA VAL A 156 -17.50 -19.77 -6.58
C VAL A 156 -18.82 -19.71 -5.80
N TYR A 157 -19.60 -18.65 -5.99
CA TYR A 157 -21.00 -18.60 -5.58
C TYR A 157 -21.71 -19.83 -6.15
N ASP A 158 -21.91 -20.84 -5.32
CA ASP A 158 -22.81 -21.95 -5.57
C ASP A 158 -24.24 -21.39 -5.55
N LYS A 159 -24.74 -21.00 -6.73
CA LYS A 159 -26.16 -20.77 -6.95
C LYS A 159 -26.80 -22.07 -7.40
N THR A 160 -27.05 -22.97 -6.46
CA THR A 160 -28.18 -23.89 -6.55
C THR A 160 -29.28 -23.43 -5.59
N GLY A 161 -30.39 -22.98 -6.16
CA GLY A 161 -31.64 -22.64 -5.50
C GLY A 161 -32.70 -22.42 -6.54
#